data_AF-A0A3A3GQE4-F1
#
_entry.id   AF-A0A3A3GQE4-F1
#
_cell.length_a   1.000
_cell.length_b   1.000
_cell.length_c   1.000
_cell.angle_alpha   90.00
_cell.angle_beta   90.00
_cell.angle_gamma   90.00
#
_symmetry.space_group_name_H-M   'P 1'
#
loop_
_entity.id
_entity.type
_entity.pdbx_description
1 polymer ?
#
loop_
_entity_poly.entity_id
_entity_poly.type
_entity_poly.pdbx_seq_one_letter_code
_entity_poly.pdbx_strand_id
1 'polypeptide(L)'
;MKRWVSTLLAIILTLASVPFASAQEAEQFIDRGLNNPTTVTSAVYESQETTENFNPEDLITVSTLTEKFHVTREWVVREMIKGYGLHHIYQGLQLREQGGSYEDFIASKYPNLPPNPLLLAEQKMEEALSVTEQDYPSNTVTESVYNRNLSVTESTYDYRAKALLGEKNYDELALKKLPLTLDQAPYSVGAEEANISTIDGSLRIEVTDMIVTGVNGLDFELRRIYDSTRAKDNIFVKEGTYALSNETEKTFEESYFPIGNGWIWDISYMNKKNGQWYIYIAGVGTFMLSENMNLMGYPWRNLVFGETSDIVEVSGARAIYELTDIQNGRKQYFDRDGKLIQIRDRLGNKIK
;
A
#
# COMPACT_ATOMS: atom_id res chain seq x y z
N MET A 1 61.48 -29.65 -0.03
CA MET A 1 60.09 -29.15 -0.12
C MET A 1 60.01 -27.62 -0.21
N LYS A 2 60.77 -26.97 -1.10
CA LYS A 2 60.76 -25.49 -1.23
C LYS A 2 60.52 -24.98 -2.66
N ARG A 3 60.36 -25.88 -3.64
CA ARG A 3 60.09 -25.51 -5.05
C ARG A 3 58.62 -25.66 -5.47
N TRP A 4 57.78 -26.26 -4.62
CA TRP A 4 56.35 -26.45 -4.86
C TRP A 4 55.47 -25.43 -4.11
N VAL A 5 56.01 -24.78 -3.07
CA VAL A 5 55.31 -23.72 -2.33
C VAL A 5 55.34 -22.39 -3.10
N SER A 6 56.42 -22.14 -3.86
CA SER A 6 56.56 -20.91 -4.66
C SER A 6 55.66 -20.88 -5.89
N THR A 7 55.31 -22.04 -6.46
CA THR A 7 54.37 -22.15 -7.59
C THR A 7 52.92 -22.04 -7.14
N LEU A 8 52.60 -22.50 -5.92
CA LEU A 8 51.25 -22.38 -5.35
C LEU A 8 50.94 -20.94 -4.87
N LEU A 9 51.95 -20.21 -4.37
CA LEU A 9 51.81 -18.80 -4.00
C LEU A 9 51.67 -17.87 -5.22
N ALA A 10 52.29 -18.21 -6.35
CA ALA A 10 52.17 -17.46 -7.60
C ALA A 10 50.78 -17.63 -8.27
N ILE A 11 50.09 -18.74 -8.05
CA ILE A 11 48.73 -18.99 -8.57
C ILE A 11 47.67 -18.32 -7.69
N ILE A 12 47.92 -18.15 -6.39
CA ILE A 12 47.00 -17.46 -5.48
C ILE A 12 47.09 -15.93 -5.64
N LEU A 13 48.26 -15.38 -6.02
CA LEU A 13 48.40 -13.93 -6.26
C LEU A 13 47.84 -13.46 -7.62
N THR A 14 47.62 -14.34 -8.59
CA THR A 14 47.01 -13.96 -9.90
C THR A 14 45.49 -14.05 -9.92
N LEU A 15 44.86 -14.61 -8.88
CA LEU A 15 43.40 -14.62 -8.69
C LEU A 15 42.86 -13.45 -7.84
N ALA A 16 43.74 -12.63 -7.26
CA ALA A 16 43.39 -11.52 -6.37
C ALA A 16 43.48 -10.12 -7.02
N SER A 17 43.42 -10.03 -8.36
CA SER A 17 43.42 -8.74 -9.09
C SER A 17 42.31 -8.66 -10.13
N VAL A 18 41.14 -9.22 -9.81
CA VAL A 18 39.91 -8.85 -10.51
C VAL A 18 39.41 -7.56 -9.86
N PRO A 19 39.35 -6.41 -10.55
CA PRO A 19 38.61 -5.27 -10.04
C PRO A 19 37.15 -5.71 -9.89
N PHE A 20 36.59 -5.60 -8.69
CA PHE A 20 35.14 -5.56 -8.52
C PHE A 20 34.67 -4.26 -9.17
N ALA A 21 34.42 -4.33 -10.47
CA ALA A 21 33.64 -3.33 -11.17
C ALA A 21 32.23 -3.38 -10.56
N SER A 22 31.85 -2.30 -9.89
CA SER A 22 30.46 -1.91 -9.73
C SER A 22 29.76 -2.06 -11.07
N ALA A 23 28.55 -2.66 -11.08
CA ALA A 23 27.71 -2.76 -12.26
C ALA A 23 27.32 -1.35 -12.74
N GLN A 24 28.21 -0.75 -13.51
CA GLN A 24 27.94 0.33 -14.43
C GLN A 24 27.76 -0.38 -15.77
N GLU A 25 26.51 -0.59 -16.19
CA GLU A 25 26.19 -1.14 -17.50
C GLU A 25 26.74 -0.20 -18.57
N ALA A 26 27.93 -0.53 -19.06
CA ALA A 26 28.44 -0.04 -20.33
C ALA A 26 27.82 -0.92 -21.42
N GLU A 27 26.96 -0.31 -22.22
CA GLU A 27 26.40 -0.89 -23.44
C GLU A 27 27.51 -1.43 -24.35
N GLN A 28 27.54 -2.74 -24.57
CA GLN A 28 28.23 -3.34 -25.71
C GLN A 28 27.19 -3.90 -26.67
N PHE A 29 27.01 -3.15 -27.75
CA PHE A 29 26.34 -3.53 -28.98
C PHE A 29 26.77 -4.93 -29.44
N ILE A 30 25.86 -5.89 -29.36
CA ILE A 30 25.83 -7.04 -30.26
C ILE A 30 24.70 -6.80 -31.25
N ASP A 31 25.08 -6.44 -32.47
CA ASP A 31 24.20 -6.32 -33.62
C ASP A 31 23.61 -7.70 -33.95
N ARG A 32 22.37 -7.92 -33.51
CA ARG A 32 21.49 -8.98 -34.01
C ARG A 32 20.08 -8.43 -34.16
N GLY A 33 19.81 -7.93 -35.36
CA GLY A 33 18.48 -7.91 -35.97
C GLY A 33 17.50 -6.91 -35.35
N LEU A 34 17.24 -5.83 -36.08
CA LEU A 34 16.11 -4.91 -35.88
C LEU A 34 14.86 -5.65 -35.39
N ASN A 35 14.28 -5.19 -34.27
CA ASN A 35 12.91 -4.68 -34.20
C ASN A 35 12.59 -4.09 -32.80
N ASN A 36 12.22 -2.80 -32.84
CA ASN A 36 11.52 -1.92 -31.88
C ASN A 36 12.09 -1.67 -30.46
N PRO A 37 12.37 -0.41 -30.09
CA PRO A 37 12.62 -0.04 -28.69
C PRO A 37 11.35 -0.28 -27.85
N THR A 38 11.50 -0.95 -26.71
CA THR A 38 10.44 -1.10 -25.72
C THR A 38 10.15 0.25 -25.08
N THR A 39 9.03 0.85 -25.43
CA THR A 39 8.52 2.07 -24.81
C THR A 39 7.89 1.76 -23.47
N VAL A 40 7.74 2.77 -22.60
CA VAL A 40 7.11 2.64 -21.26
C VAL A 40 5.75 1.92 -21.33
N THR A 41 5.05 2.08 -22.45
CA THR A 41 3.78 1.43 -22.77
C THR A 41 3.89 -0.10 -22.87
N SER A 42 4.99 -0.62 -23.42
CA SER A 42 5.23 -2.07 -23.59
C SER A 42 5.66 -2.78 -22.30
N ALA A 43 6.16 -2.05 -21.30
CA ALA A 43 6.52 -2.60 -19.99
C ALA A 43 5.32 -2.73 -19.03
N VAL A 44 4.23 -2.00 -19.29
CA VAL A 44 3.01 -1.97 -18.45
C VAL A 44 1.93 -2.91 -18.97
N TYR A 45 1.97 -3.28 -20.25
CA TYR A 45 0.97 -4.15 -20.89
C TYR A 45 1.65 -5.42 -21.43
N GLU A 46 1.16 -6.60 -21.02
CA GLU A 46 1.70 -7.90 -21.44
C GLU A 46 1.76 -8.01 -22.97
N SER A 47 2.90 -8.47 -23.46
CA SER A 47 3.31 -8.52 -24.86
C SER A 47 2.62 -9.62 -25.69
N GLN A 48 1.31 -9.82 -25.52
CA GLN A 48 0.54 -10.82 -26.29
C GLN A 48 -0.71 -10.28 -27.00
N GLU A 49 -0.93 -8.97 -27.05
CA GLU A 49 -1.98 -8.41 -27.90
C GLU A 49 -1.38 -7.67 -29.10
N THR A 50 -1.69 -8.14 -30.31
CA THR A 50 -1.28 -7.52 -31.58
C THR A 50 -1.83 -6.11 -31.68
N THR A 51 -0.99 -5.12 -31.38
CA THR A 51 -1.26 -3.70 -31.64
C THR A 51 -1.03 -3.41 -33.12
N GLU A 52 -1.94 -3.87 -34.00
CA GLU A 52 -1.78 -3.66 -35.45
C GLU A 52 -1.93 -2.19 -35.89
N ASN A 53 -2.17 -1.24 -34.97
CA ASN A 53 -2.44 0.14 -35.36
C ASN A 53 -2.01 1.20 -34.32
N PHE A 54 -0.92 0.94 -33.59
CA PHE A 54 -0.39 1.87 -32.60
C PHE A 54 1.12 2.06 -32.78
N ASN A 55 1.57 3.31 -32.83
CA ASN A 55 2.99 3.62 -32.72
C ASN A 55 3.38 3.43 -31.24
N PRO A 56 4.26 2.46 -30.90
CA PRO A 56 4.62 2.20 -29.51
C PRO A 56 5.18 3.43 -28.78
N GLU A 57 5.69 4.44 -29.49
CA GLU A 57 6.21 5.72 -28.96
C GLU A 57 5.12 6.68 -28.45
N ASP A 58 3.85 6.49 -28.81
CA ASP A 58 2.78 7.36 -28.34
C ASP A 58 2.32 6.92 -26.93
N LEU A 59 2.31 7.85 -25.97
CA LEU A 59 1.83 7.59 -24.62
C LEU A 59 0.30 7.66 -24.57
N ILE A 60 -0.34 6.54 -24.21
CA ILE A 60 -1.78 6.53 -23.90
C ILE A 60 -1.96 7.15 -22.52
N THR A 61 -2.47 8.39 -22.48
CA THR A 61 -2.80 9.10 -21.25
C THR A 61 -4.26 9.54 -21.25
N VAL A 62 -4.79 9.92 -20.08
CA VAL A 62 -6.13 10.51 -19.97
C VAL A 62 -6.23 11.76 -20.85
N SER A 63 -5.21 12.61 -20.88
CA SER A 63 -5.18 13.80 -21.73
C SER A 63 -5.25 13.44 -23.22
N THR A 64 -4.47 12.44 -23.65
CA THR A 64 -4.48 11.93 -25.03
C THR A 64 -5.88 11.45 -25.44
N LEU A 65 -6.60 10.76 -24.54
CA LEU A 65 -7.97 10.30 -24.80
C LEU A 65 -8.96 11.47 -24.92
N THR A 66 -8.88 12.44 -24.01
CA THR A 66 -9.80 13.58 -24.01
C THR A 66 -9.62 14.46 -25.24
N GLU A 67 -8.38 14.65 -25.68
CA GLU A 67 -8.06 15.46 -26.85
C GLU A 67 -8.43 14.76 -28.16
N LYS A 68 -8.09 13.47 -28.28
CA LYS A 68 -8.28 12.70 -29.52
C LYS A 68 -9.74 12.33 -29.77
N PHE A 69 -10.43 11.79 -28.75
CA PHE A 69 -11.77 11.23 -28.92
C PHE A 69 -12.88 12.16 -28.42
N HIS A 70 -12.54 13.40 -28.06
CA HIS A 70 -13.46 14.41 -27.54
C HIS A 70 -14.33 13.93 -26.38
N VAL A 71 -13.79 13.02 -25.56
CA VAL A 71 -14.43 12.56 -24.32
C VAL A 71 -14.01 13.44 -23.15
N THR A 72 -14.85 13.57 -22.13
CA THR A 72 -14.47 14.37 -20.95
C THR A 72 -13.53 13.58 -20.03
N ARG A 73 -12.69 14.29 -19.27
CA ARG A 73 -11.80 13.67 -18.28
C ARG A 73 -12.59 12.85 -17.27
N GLU A 74 -13.73 13.37 -16.83
CA GLU A 74 -14.63 12.72 -15.88
C GLU A 74 -15.18 11.41 -16.44
N TRP A 75 -15.48 11.36 -17.74
CA TRP A 75 -15.92 10.14 -18.40
C TRP A 75 -14.80 9.09 -18.41
N VAL A 76 -13.58 9.47 -18.79
CA VAL A 76 -12.43 8.53 -18.82
C VAL A 76 -12.14 7.98 -17.42
N VAL A 77 -12.16 8.83 -16.40
CA VAL A 77 -11.95 8.40 -15.01
C VAL A 77 -13.06 7.46 -14.54
N ARG A 78 -14.33 7.71 -14.90
CA ARG A 78 -15.44 6.79 -14.59
C ARG A 78 -15.27 5.42 -15.22
N GLU A 79 -14.82 5.36 -16.47
CA GLU A 79 -14.52 4.09 -17.15
C GLU A 79 -13.36 3.35 -16.46
N MET A 80 -12.33 4.06 -16.00
CA MET A 80 -11.26 3.46 -15.20
C MET A 80 -11.75 2.95 -13.84
N ILE A 81 -12.64 3.68 -13.16
CA ILE A 81 -13.25 3.25 -11.89
C ILE A 81 -14.06 1.97 -12.07
N LYS A 82 -14.70 1.76 -13.23
CA LYS A 82 -15.35 0.48 -13.55
C LYS A 82 -14.38 -0.70 -13.57
N GLY A 83 -13.07 -0.44 -13.67
CA GLY A 83 -12.01 -1.44 -13.75
C GLY A 83 -11.43 -1.61 -15.15
N TYR A 84 -11.79 -0.75 -16.10
CA TYR A 84 -11.28 -0.82 -17.46
C TYR A 84 -9.88 -0.21 -17.57
N GLY A 85 -8.95 -0.97 -18.16
CA GLY A 85 -7.62 -0.48 -18.50
C GLY A 85 -7.65 0.62 -19.57
N LEU A 86 -6.78 1.61 -19.43
CA LEU A 86 -6.72 2.79 -20.30
C LEU A 86 -6.49 2.44 -21.78
N HIS A 87 -5.69 1.41 -22.06
CA HIS A 87 -5.46 0.89 -23.42
C HIS A 87 -6.71 0.25 -24.02
N HIS A 88 -7.52 -0.47 -23.24
CA HIS A 88 -8.79 -1.02 -23.70
C HIS A 88 -9.83 0.08 -23.95
N ILE A 89 -9.85 1.12 -23.11
CA ILE A 89 -10.68 2.31 -23.35
C ILE A 89 -10.28 2.96 -24.69
N TYR A 90 -8.98 3.14 -24.92
CA TYR A 90 -8.45 3.66 -26.19
C TYR A 90 -8.89 2.83 -27.40
N GLN A 91 -8.70 1.50 -27.34
CA GLN A 91 -9.06 0.60 -28.44
C GLN A 91 -10.57 0.60 -28.71
N GLY A 92 -11.39 0.57 -27.66
CA GLY A 92 -12.85 0.66 -27.80
C GLY A 92 -13.28 1.99 -28.44
N LEU A 93 -12.65 3.10 -28.06
CA LEU A 93 -12.94 4.41 -28.64
C LEU A 93 -12.50 4.51 -30.11
N GLN A 94 -11.36 3.91 -30.44
CA GLN A 94 -10.89 3.82 -31.82
C GLN A 94 -11.85 2.96 -32.68
N LEU A 95 -12.35 1.85 -32.14
CA LEU A 95 -13.38 1.04 -32.79
C LEU A 95 -14.67 1.84 -33.00
N ARG A 96 -15.07 2.66 -32.03
CA ARG A 96 -16.24 3.54 -32.13
C ARG A 96 -16.09 4.55 -33.27
N GLU A 97 -14.91 5.15 -33.46
CA GLU A 97 -14.64 6.05 -34.59
C GLU A 97 -14.68 5.31 -35.94
N GLN A 98 -14.37 4.02 -35.95
CA GLN A 98 -14.45 3.15 -37.13
C GLN A 98 -15.87 2.59 -37.38
N GLY A 99 -16.87 3.02 -36.60
CA GLY A 99 -18.26 2.60 -36.73
C GLY A 99 -18.63 1.33 -35.93
N GLY A 100 -17.74 0.86 -35.07
CA GLY A 100 -17.99 -0.21 -34.10
C GLY A 100 -18.69 0.26 -32.81
N SER A 101 -18.96 -0.67 -31.92
CA SER A 101 -19.58 -0.44 -30.61
C SER A 101 -18.52 -0.52 -29.50
N TYR A 102 -18.38 0.56 -28.72
CA TYR A 102 -17.45 0.62 -27.58
C TYR A 102 -17.90 -0.37 -26.49
N GLU A 103 -19.21 -0.39 -26.23
CA GLU A 103 -19.84 -1.18 -25.19
C GLU A 103 -19.66 -2.68 -25.43
N ASP A 104 -19.82 -3.13 -26.68
CA ASP A 104 -19.64 -4.54 -27.04
C ASP A 104 -18.18 -4.98 -26.93
N PHE A 105 -17.24 -4.11 -27.31
CA PHE A 105 -15.80 -4.36 -27.15
C PHE A 105 -15.42 -4.53 -25.68
N ILE A 106 -15.87 -3.61 -24.83
CA ILE A 106 -15.61 -3.66 -23.39
C ILE A 106 -16.28 -4.89 -22.75
N ALA A 107 -17.53 -5.20 -23.10
CA ALA A 107 -18.23 -6.37 -22.59
C ALA A 107 -17.51 -7.69 -22.97
N SER A 108 -16.96 -7.76 -24.19
CA SER A 108 -16.16 -8.92 -24.63
C SER A 108 -14.86 -9.07 -23.84
N LYS A 109 -14.21 -7.97 -23.44
CA LYS A 109 -12.95 -8.00 -22.70
C LYS A 109 -13.15 -8.26 -21.20
N TYR A 110 -14.28 -7.84 -20.64
CA TYR A 110 -14.56 -7.94 -19.20
C TYR A 110 -15.89 -8.66 -18.90
N PRO A 111 -16.04 -9.94 -19.29
CA PRO A 111 -17.32 -10.65 -19.19
C PRO A 111 -17.80 -10.92 -17.75
N ASN A 112 -16.89 -10.89 -16.76
CA ASN A 112 -17.18 -11.21 -15.36
C ASN A 112 -16.70 -10.11 -14.39
N LEU A 113 -16.79 -8.84 -14.78
CA LEU A 113 -16.35 -7.75 -13.94
C LEU A 113 -17.36 -7.50 -12.80
N PRO A 114 -17.00 -7.69 -11.52
CA PRO A 114 -17.89 -7.39 -10.42
C PRO A 114 -18.17 -5.87 -10.39
N PRO A 115 -19.40 -5.43 -10.08
CA PRO A 115 -19.73 -4.02 -10.03
C PRO A 115 -18.88 -3.31 -8.97
N ASN A 116 -18.30 -2.15 -9.33
CA ASN A 116 -17.50 -1.38 -8.38
C ASN A 116 -18.40 -0.89 -7.22
N PRO A 117 -18.05 -1.17 -5.95
CA PRO A 117 -18.83 -0.75 -4.79
C PRO A 117 -19.10 0.76 -4.73
N LEU A 118 -18.18 1.59 -5.22
CA LEU A 118 -18.34 3.06 -5.26
C LEU A 118 -19.43 3.49 -6.24
N LEU A 119 -19.46 2.91 -7.45
CA LEU A 119 -20.51 3.19 -8.44
C LEU A 119 -21.88 2.70 -7.96
N LEU A 120 -21.92 1.56 -7.27
CA LEU A 120 -23.15 1.03 -6.70
C LEU A 120 -23.71 1.94 -5.60
N ALA A 121 -22.84 2.55 -4.80
CA ALA A 121 -23.22 3.52 -3.77
C ALA A 121 -23.74 4.82 -4.40
N GLU A 122 -23.06 5.35 -5.43
CA GLU A 122 -23.50 6.54 -6.18
C GLU A 122 -24.89 6.32 -6.82
N GLN A 123 -25.12 5.19 -7.48
CA GLN A 123 -26.42 4.87 -8.08
C GLN A 123 -27.53 4.77 -7.03
N LYS A 124 -27.27 4.10 -5.90
CA LYS A 124 -28.23 4.02 -4.79
C LYS A 124 -28.53 5.40 -4.19
N MET A 125 -27.53 6.29 -4.16
CA MET A 125 -27.71 7.67 -3.71
C MET A 125 -28.57 8.47 -4.69
N GLU A 126 -28.32 8.37 -6.00
CA GLU A 126 -29.14 9.03 -7.03
C GLU A 126 -30.58 8.51 -7.05
N GLU A 127 -30.78 7.19 -6.87
CA GLU A 127 -32.10 6.58 -6.72
C GLU A 127 -32.82 7.08 -5.44
N ALA A 128 -32.10 7.20 -4.32
CA ALA A 128 -32.65 7.74 -3.08
C ALA A 128 -33.05 9.23 -3.21
N LEU A 129 -32.32 10.01 -4.01
CA LEU A 129 -32.68 11.40 -4.33
C LEU A 129 -33.89 11.49 -5.27
N SER A 130 -33.98 10.61 -6.26
CA SER A 130 -35.12 10.50 -7.19
C SER A 130 -36.45 10.16 -6.50
N VAL A 131 -36.41 9.33 -5.46
CA VAL A 131 -37.61 8.88 -4.72
C VAL A 131 -38.18 9.96 -3.77
N THR A 132 -37.46 11.06 -3.53
CA THR A 132 -37.93 12.12 -2.59
C THR A 132 -38.85 13.19 -3.18
N GLU A 133 -39.13 13.19 -4.49
CA GLU A 133 -40.01 14.20 -5.12
C GLU A 133 -41.50 13.84 -5.14
N GLN A 134 -41.89 12.61 -4.79
CA GLN A 134 -43.26 12.14 -5.07
C GLN A 134 -44.20 11.99 -3.86
N ASP A 135 -43.77 12.23 -2.63
CA ASP A 135 -44.66 12.19 -1.48
C ASP A 135 -44.16 13.05 -0.30
N TYR A 136 -44.49 14.34 -0.31
CA TYR A 136 -44.66 15.09 0.93
C TYR A 136 -45.89 15.99 0.84
N PRO A 137 -46.84 15.91 1.80
CA PRO A 137 -47.90 16.91 1.93
C PRO A 137 -47.27 18.27 2.22
N SER A 138 -47.87 19.32 1.66
CA SER A 138 -47.41 20.70 1.76
C SER A 138 -47.38 21.18 3.21
N ASN A 139 -46.21 21.14 3.84
CA ASN A 139 -45.98 21.87 5.07
C ASN A 139 -45.58 23.30 4.65
N THR A 140 -46.48 24.26 4.85
CA THR A 140 -46.26 25.65 4.45
C THR A 140 -45.06 26.25 5.18
N VAL A 141 -44.25 26.99 4.43
CA VAL A 141 -42.97 27.63 4.81
C VAL A 141 -43.07 28.53 6.05
N THR A 142 -44.28 28.85 6.50
CA THR A 142 -44.54 29.71 7.65
C THR A 142 -44.34 29.04 9.01
N GLU A 143 -44.42 27.72 9.11
CA GLU A 143 -44.35 27.02 10.41
C GLU A 143 -42.91 26.75 10.89
N SER A 144 -41.93 26.79 9.98
CA SER A 144 -40.50 26.58 10.29
C SER A 144 -39.74 27.84 10.67
N VAL A 145 -40.29 29.03 10.44
CA VAL A 145 -39.58 30.31 10.66
C VAL A 145 -39.78 30.86 12.07
N TYR A 146 -40.85 30.49 12.78
CA TYR A 146 -41.21 31.16 14.05
C TYR A 146 -40.96 30.35 15.33
N ASN A 147 -40.51 29.08 15.26
CA ASN A 147 -40.45 28.27 16.48
C ASN A 147 -39.17 27.48 16.74
N ARG A 148 -38.02 27.88 16.17
CA ARG A 148 -36.71 27.47 16.69
C ARG A 148 -35.68 28.56 16.49
N ASN A 149 -35.14 29.04 17.60
CA ASN A 149 -34.00 29.95 17.66
C ASN A 149 -32.71 29.16 17.41
N LEU A 150 -32.59 28.55 16.22
CA LEU A 150 -31.41 27.84 15.77
C LEU A 150 -30.65 28.73 14.79
N SER A 151 -29.33 28.83 14.99
CA SER A 151 -28.45 29.57 14.07
C SER A 151 -28.50 28.94 12.67
N VAL A 152 -28.37 29.76 11.63
CA VAL A 152 -28.31 29.32 10.22
C VAL A 152 -27.20 28.29 9.98
N THR A 153 -26.15 28.31 10.80
CA THR A 153 -25.09 27.29 10.78
C THR A 153 -25.56 25.94 11.33
N GLU A 154 -26.43 25.93 12.34
CA GLU A 154 -26.90 24.71 12.99
C GLU A 154 -27.88 23.94 12.08
N SER A 155 -28.75 24.64 11.35
CA SER A 155 -29.70 24.01 10.42
C SER A 155 -29.05 23.42 9.16
N THR A 156 -27.89 23.94 8.74
CA THR A 156 -27.18 23.46 7.53
C THR A 156 -26.30 22.25 7.81
N TYR A 157 -25.75 22.11 9.03
CA TYR A 157 -24.95 20.96 9.41
C TYR A 157 -25.76 19.81 10.02
N ASP A 158 -26.84 20.09 10.74
CA ASP A 158 -27.56 19.04 11.50
C ASP A 158 -28.46 18.16 10.60
N TYR A 159 -29.00 18.72 9.51
CA TYR A 159 -29.75 17.94 8.52
C TYR A 159 -28.84 17.05 7.65
N ARG A 160 -27.59 17.50 7.41
CA ARG A 160 -26.57 16.67 6.75
C ARG A 160 -25.98 15.61 7.69
N ALA A 161 -25.85 15.91 8.99
CA ALA A 161 -25.39 14.95 9.98
C ALA A 161 -26.35 13.76 10.10
N LYS A 162 -27.67 13.98 10.02
CA LYS A 162 -28.65 12.86 10.05
C LYS A 162 -28.70 12.02 8.77
N ALA A 163 -28.39 12.60 7.61
CA ALA A 163 -28.22 11.83 6.38
C ALA A 163 -26.86 11.07 6.33
N LEU A 164 -25.83 11.57 7.01
CA LEU A 164 -24.52 10.91 7.19
C LEU A 164 -24.53 9.77 8.22
N LEU A 165 -25.52 9.73 9.12
CA LEU A 165 -25.72 8.59 10.05
C LEU A 165 -26.21 7.31 9.33
N GLY A 166 -26.41 7.38 8.01
CA GLY A 166 -26.85 6.28 7.16
C GLY A 166 -25.80 5.21 6.84
N GLU A 167 -24.49 5.48 6.96
CA GLU A 167 -23.48 4.44 6.69
C GLU A 167 -22.25 4.52 7.62
N LYS A 168 -22.40 3.99 8.83
CA LYS A 168 -21.26 3.68 9.73
C LYS A 168 -20.19 2.79 9.09
N ASN A 169 -20.47 2.16 7.95
CA ASN A 169 -19.61 1.15 7.33
C ASN A 169 -18.40 1.75 6.58
N TYR A 170 -18.56 2.86 5.86
CA TYR A 170 -17.47 3.37 5.01
C TYR A 170 -16.35 4.00 5.85
N ASP A 171 -16.72 4.84 6.81
CA ASP A 171 -15.76 5.48 7.71
C ASP A 171 -15.06 4.44 8.60
N GLU A 172 -15.79 3.44 9.11
CA GLU A 172 -15.18 2.36 9.90
C GLU A 172 -14.19 1.52 9.06
N LEU A 173 -14.54 1.21 7.81
CA LEU A 173 -13.64 0.49 6.90
C LEU A 173 -12.41 1.33 6.53
N ALA A 174 -12.57 2.64 6.31
CA ALA A 174 -11.46 3.55 6.06
C ALA A 174 -10.52 3.62 7.26
N LEU A 175 -11.06 3.74 8.48
CA LEU A 175 -10.28 3.73 9.72
C LEU A 175 -9.54 2.41 9.94
N LYS A 176 -10.14 1.26 9.59
CA LYS A 176 -9.46 -0.04 9.65
C LYS A 176 -8.35 -0.20 8.62
N LYS A 177 -8.48 0.45 7.46
CA LYS A 177 -7.48 0.40 6.39
C LYS A 177 -6.36 1.42 6.56
N LEU A 178 -6.58 2.49 7.31
CA LEU A 178 -5.61 3.57 7.53
C LEU A 178 -4.20 3.08 7.91
N PRO A 179 -4.01 2.05 8.76
CA PRO A 179 -2.68 1.59 9.12
C PRO A 179 -1.99 0.72 8.06
N LEU A 180 -2.72 0.26 7.04
CA LEU A 180 -2.20 -0.67 6.04
C LEU A 180 -1.18 0.02 5.14
N THR A 181 0.02 -0.52 5.08
CA THR A 181 1.13 0.07 4.34
C THR A 181 2.06 -1.02 3.81
N LEU A 182 2.64 -0.78 2.64
CA LEU A 182 3.79 -1.54 2.14
C LEU A 182 5.03 -0.68 2.33
N ASP A 183 6.10 -1.27 2.85
CA ASP A 183 7.34 -0.53 3.12
C ASP A 183 8.05 -0.07 1.84
N GLN A 184 7.73 -0.72 0.71
CA GLN A 184 8.14 -0.28 -0.62
C GLN A 184 6.90 -0.05 -1.47
N ALA A 185 6.72 1.19 -1.92
CA ALA A 185 5.77 1.49 -2.97
C ALA A 185 6.23 0.78 -4.25
N PRO A 186 5.32 0.16 -5.04
CA PRO A 186 5.65 -0.43 -6.33
C PRO A 186 6.41 0.53 -7.26
N TYR A 187 6.17 1.83 -7.08
CA TYR A 187 6.88 2.90 -7.76
C TYR A 187 7.23 3.98 -6.72
N SER A 188 8.47 4.45 -6.75
CA SER A 188 8.92 5.57 -5.91
C SER A 188 9.91 6.45 -6.68
N VAL A 189 9.98 7.72 -6.29
CA VAL A 189 10.90 8.71 -6.86
C VAL A 189 11.81 9.20 -5.74
N GLY A 190 13.13 9.16 -5.94
CA GLY A 190 14.06 9.58 -4.89
C GLY A 190 15.50 9.11 -5.10
N ALA A 191 16.31 9.30 -4.06
CA ALA A 191 17.71 8.83 -3.97
C ALA A 191 17.78 7.52 -3.14
N GLU A 192 18.96 6.89 -3.08
CA GLU A 192 19.14 5.57 -2.45
C GLU A 192 18.56 5.45 -1.03
N GLU A 193 18.72 6.49 -0.21
CA GLU A 193 18.29 6.47 1.20
C GLU A 193 16.94 7.17 1.44
N ALA A 194 16.39 7.86 0.44
CA ALA A 194 15.21 8.69 0.60
C ALA A 194 14.30 8.58 -0.63
N ASN A 195 13.09 8.05 -0.44
CA ASN A 195 12.14 7.79 -1.50
C ASN A 195 10.76 8.39 -1.20
N ILE A 196 10.11 8.87 -2.25
CA ILE A 196 8.75 9.40 -2.20
C ILE A 196 7.84 8.40 -2.90
N SER A 197 6.83 7.92 -2.18
CA SER A 197 5.79 7.05 -2.73
C SER A 197 4.95 7.82 -3.75
N THR A 198 4.79 7.27 -4.95
CA THR A 198 3.91 7.87 -5.97
C THR A 198 2.43 7.57 -5.72
N ILE A 199 2.11 6.72 -4.75
CA ILE A 199 0.73 6.32 -4.43
C ILE A 199 0.08 7.31 -3.47
N ASP A 200 0.79 7.70 -2.42
CA ASP A 200 0.26 8.53 -1.34
C ASP A 200 1.12 9.77 -1.04
N GLY A 201 2.22 9.98 -1.77
CA GLY A 201 3.11 11.13 -1.59
C GLY A 201 3.93 11.08 -0.31
N SER A 202 3.95 9.95 0.40
CA SER A 202 4.73 9.80 1.63
C SER A 202 6.24 9.82 1.34
N LEU A 203 6.98 10.60 2.12
CA LEU A 203 8.44 10.53 2.19
C LEU A 203 8.84 9.44 3.19
N ARG A 204 9.72 8.55 2.74
CA ARG A 204 10.38 7.54 3.55
C ARG A 204 11.89 7.69 3.43
N ILE A 205 12.60 7.52 4.56
CA ILE A 205 14.06 7.54 4.64
C ILE A 205 14.50 6.32 5.44
N GLU A 206 15.51 5.61 4.97
CA GLU A 206 16.05 4.42 5.64
C GLU A 206 17.53 4.61 5.93
N VAL A 207 17.94 4.34 7.18
CA VAL A 207 19.33 4.47 7.61
C VAL A 207 19.72 3.24 8.41
N THR A 208 20.78 2.56 7.97
CA THR A 208 21.38 1.43 8.70
C THR A 208 22.42 1.95 9.68
N ASP A 209 22.14 1.86 10.97
CA ASP A 209 23.06 2.33 12.01
C ASP A 209 24.10 1.25 12.39
N MET A 210 23.71 -0.03 12.38
CA MET A 210 24.58 -1.13 12.78
C MET A 210 24.23 -2.42 12.03
N ILE A 211 25.26 -3.19 11.71
CA ILE A 211 25.14 -4.54 11.18
C ILE A 211 25.89 -5.49 12.11
N VAL A 212 25.19 -6.48 12.63
CA VAL A 212 25.75 -7.57 13.42
C VAL A 212 25.67 -8.83 12.58
N THR A 213 26.83 -9.29 12.09
CA THR A 213 26.90 -10.51 11.29
C THR A 213 26.63 -11.72 12.16
N GLY A 214 25.67 -12.55 11.76
CA GLY A 214 25.31 -13.78 12.46
C GLY A 214 25.85 -15.02 11.78
N VAL A 215 25.81 -16.12 12.53
CA VAL A 215 26.11 -17.45 11.98
C VAL A 215 25.08 -17.83 10.92
N ASN A 216 25.54 -18.48 9.85
CA ASN A 216 24.69 -18.95 8.74
C ASN A 216 23.84 -17.85 8.06
N GLY A 217 24.31 -16.60 8.08
CA GLY A 217 23.61 -15.47 7.47
C GLY A 217 22.41 -14.97 8.28
N LEU A 218 22.32 -15.32 9.57
CA LEU A 218 21.37 -14.70 10.51
C LEU A 218 21.87 -13.31 10.94
N ASP A 219 22.10 -12.45 9.95
CA ASP A 219 22.58 -11.09 10.19
C ASP A 219 21.45 -10.23 10.78
N PHE A 220 21.81 -9.36 11.71
CA PHE A 220 20.90 -8.38 12.28
C PHE A 220 21.33 -6.98 11.87
N GLU A 221 20.47 -6.32 11.11
CA GLU A 221 20.66 -4.92 10.72
C GLU A 221 19.74 -4.06 11.58
N LEU A 222 20.34 -3.21 12.41
CA LEU A 222 19.61 -2.22 13.15
C LEU A 222 19.42 -1.00 12.25
N ARG A 223 18.20 -0.86 11.72
CA ARG A 223 17.81 0.21 10.81
C ARG A 223 16.80 1.14 11.47
N ARG A 224 16.93 2.43 11.21
CA ARG A 224 15.89 3.42 11.50
C ARG A 224 15.19 3.80 10.21
N ILE A 225 13.89 3.91 10.28
CA ILE A 225 13.06 4.37 9.18
C ILE A 225 12.35 5.64 9.62
N TYR A 226 12.45 6.67 8.81
CA TYR A 226 11.52 7.80 8.86
C TYR A 226 10.38 7.57 7.89
N ASP A 227 9.16 7.83 8.33
CA ASP A 227 7.98 7.89 7.46
C ASP A 227 7.14 9.12 7.82
N SER A 228 6.98 10.00 6.84
CA SER A 228 6.21 11.25 6.99
C SER A 228 4.74 11.02 7.38
N THR A 229 4.15 9.87 7.07
CA THR A 229 2.78 9.51 7.51
C THR A 229 2.71 9.27 9.02
N ARG A 230 3.82 8.87 9.65
CA ARG A 230 3.95 8.64 11.10
C ARG A 230 4.44 9.87 11.86
N ALA A 231 4.79 10.96 11.17
CA ALA A 231 5.35 12.18 11.76
C ALA A 231 4.30 13.10 12.42
N LYS A 232 3.02 12.75 12.33
CA LYS A 232 1.90 13.54 12.86
C LYS A 232 1.32 12.87 14.10
N ASP A 233 1.02 13.67 15.11
CA ASP A 233 0.23 13.22 16.25
C ASP A 233 -1.21 12.92 15.82
N ASN A 234 -1.85 12.00 16.55
CA ASN A 234 -3.26 11.69 16.35
C ASN A 234 -4.10 12.87 16.86
N ILE A 235 -4.81 13.54 15.96
CA ILE A 235 -5.74 14.63 16.30
C ILE A 235 -7.12 14.01 16.53
N PHE A 236 -7.72 14.29 17.68
CA PHE A 236 -9.08 13.83 17.98
C PHE A 236 -9.88 14.92 18.72
N VAL A 237 -11.20 14.79 18.68
CA VAL A 237 -12.10 15.66 19.42
C VAL A 237 -12.40 15.01 20.75
N LYS A 238 -12.14 15.73 21.85
CA LYS A 238 -12.56 15.33 23.18
C LYS A 238 -13.89 15.97 23.51
N GLU A 239 -14.87 15.14 23.86
CA GLU A 239 -16.16 15.59 24.36
C GLU A 239 -16.04 15.93 25.85
N GLY A 240 -15.98 17.22 26.17
CA GLY A 240 -16.16 17.71 27.53
C GLY A 240 -17.64 17.92 27.84
N THR A 241 -17.98 17.96 29.14
CA THR A 241 -19.37 18.16 29.61
C THR A 241 -20.04 19.44 29.10
N TYR A 242 -19.25 20.46 28.68
CA TYR A 242 -19.75 21.76 28.24
C TYR A 242 -19.08 22.32 26.97
N ALA A 243 -18.10 21.62 26.39
CA ALA A 243 -17.39 22.09 25.19
C ALA A 243 -16.68 20.94 24.48
N LEU A 244 -16.59 21.03 23.15
CA LEU A 244 -15.71 20.23 22.33
C LEU A 244 -14.33 20.91 22.28
N SER A 245 -13.27 20.14 22.50
CA SER A 245 -11.89 20.62 22.32
C SER A 245 -11.08 19.65 21.46
N ASN A 246 -10.25 20.20 20.58
CA ASN A 246 -9.29 19.41 19.83
C ASN A 246 -8.10 19.05 20.74
N GLU A 247 -7.79 17.77 20.85
CA GLU A 247 -6.60 17.28 21.54
C GLU A 247 -5.72 16.46 20.58
N THR A 248 -4.45 16.34 20.94
CA THR A 248 -3.46 15.54 20.21
C THR A 248 -2.92 14.44 21.12
N GLU A 249 -2.79 13.23 20.60
CA GLU A 249 -2.16 12.10 21.28
C GLU A 249 -0.95 11.61 20.48
N LYS A 250 0.11 11.22 21.20
CA LYS A 250 1.26 10.56 20.59
C LYS A 250 0.80 9.27 19.90
N THR A 251 1.44 8.96 18.78
CA THR A 251 1.22 7.67 18.13
C THR A 251 1.75 6.53 19.01
N PHE A 252 1.23 5.32 18.78
CA PHE A 252 1.77 4.13 19.42
C PHE A 252 3.25 3.99 19.10
N GLU A 253 3.62 4.24 17.85
CA GLU A 253 4.96 4.15 17.32
C GLU A 253 5.94 5.09 18.06
N GLU A 254 5.56 6.35 18.29
CA GLU A 254 6.34 7.31 19.07
C GLU A 254 6.50 6.88 20.54
N SER A 255 5.48 6.22 21.09
CA SER A 255 5.54 5.70 22.47
C SER A 255 6.41 4.43 22.57
N TYR A 256 6.40 3.59 21.52
CA TYR A 256 7.12 2.32 21.46
C TYR A 256 8.59 2.50 21.07
N PHE A 257 8.88 3.47 20.18
CA PHE A 257 10.21 3.84 19.72
C PHE A 257 10.42 5.36 19.92
N PRO A 258 10.83 5.81 21.11
CA PRO A 258 10.98 7.24 21.42
C PRO A 258 12.27 7.83 20.82
N ILE A 259 12.40 7.75 19.49
CA ILE A 259 13.56 8.24 18.72
C ILE A 259 13.21 9.47 17.85
N GLY A 260 11.99 9.99 18.00
CA GLY A 260 11.50 11.22 17.39
C GLY A 260 10.35 10.97 16.41
N ASN A 261 9.44 11.94 16.30
CA ASN A 261 8.24 11.83 15.48
C ASN A 261 8.56 11.38 14.04
N GLY A 262 7.84 10.35 13.59
CA GLY A 262 8.01 9.76 12.26
C GLY A 262 9.14 8.73 12.16
N TRP A 263 10.03 8.64 13.16
CA TRP A 263 11.10 7.65 13.20
C TRP A 263 10.69 6.41 13.98
N ILE A 264 11.01 5.24 13.44
CA ILE A 264 10.88 3.95 14.12
C ILE A 264 12.17 3.14 13.94
N TRP A 265 12.41 2.19 14.85
CA TRP A 265 13.32 1.10 14.54
C TRP A 265 12.62 0.11 13.62
N ASP A 266 13.31 -0.37 12.57
CA ASP A 266 12.79 -1.39 11.65
C ASP A 266 12.78 -2.78 12.31
N ILE A 267 11.95 -2.92 13.33
CA ILE A 267 11.80 -4.10 14.15
C ILE A 267 10.32 -4.47 14.12
N SER A 268 10.01 -5.72 13.75
CA SER A 268 8.62 -6.17 13.71
C SER A 268 7.92 -6.02 15.07
N TYR A 269 6.68 -5.57 15.07
CA TYR A 269 5.86 -5.44 16.28
C TYR A 269 4.38 -5.59 15.96
N MET A 270 3.56 -5.90 16.95
CA MET A 270 2.11 -5.88 16.84
C MET A 270 1.55 -4.65 17.55
N ASN A 271 0.42 -4.17 17.04
CA ASN A 271 -0.30 -3.05 17.62
C ASN A 271 -1.80 -3.30 17.48
N LYS A 272 -2.58 -2.85 18.46
CA LYS A 272 -4.03 -2.89 18.45
C LYS A 272 -4.58 -1.47 18.31
N LYS A 273 -5.20 -1.14 17.18
CA LYS A 273 -5.87 0.14 16.93
C LYS A 273 -7.37 -0.11 16.75
N ASN A 274 -8.22 0.60 17.50
CA ASN A 274 -9.68 0.49 17.41
C ASN A 274 -10.24 -0.95 17.51
N GLY A 275 -9.66 -1.76 18.42
CA GLY A 275 -10.08 -3.15 18.60
C GLY A 275 -9.48 -4.14 17.59
N GLN A 276 -8.90 -3.64 16.50
CA GLN A 276 -8.31 -4.42 15.41
C GLN A 276 -6.80 -4.58 15.63
N TRP A 277 -6.30 -5.81 15.46
CA TRP A 277 -4.87 -6.10 15.51
C TRP A 277 -4.20 -5.87 14.16
N TYR A 278 -2.98 -5.35 14.23
CA TYR A 278 -2.07 -5.13 13.11
C TYR A 278 -0.69 -5.65 13.47
N ILE A 279 0.07 -6.06 12.46
CA ILE A 279 1.47 -6.40 12.57
C ILE A 279 2.27 -5.52 11.61
N TYR A 280 3.28 -4.85 12.12
CA TYR A 280 4.38 -4.31 11.34
C TYR A 280 5.43 -5.40 11.17
N ILE A 281 5.77 -5.72 9.93
CA ILE A 281 6.79 -6.70 9.58
C ILE A 281 7.96 -5.94 8.96
N ALA A 282 9.11 -6.02 9.62
CA ALA A 282 10.30 -5.28 9.22
C ALA A 282 10.67 -5.54 7.75
N GLY A 283 10.89 -4.47 6.99
CA GLY A 283 11.18 -4.51 5.54
C GLY A 283 10.02 -4.96 4.64
N VAL A 284 8.80 -5.13 5.17
CA VAL A 284 7.63 -5.58 4.38
C VAL A 284 6.48 -4.57 4.50
N GLY A 285 6.13 -4.14 5.70
CA GLY A 285 5.06 -3.17 5.94
C GLY A 285 4.07 -3.60 7.02
N THR A 286 2.93 -2.90 7.09
CA THR A 286 1.91 -3.08 8.12
C THR A 286 0.67 -3.75 7.55
N PHE A 287 0.23 -4.84 8.18
CA PHE A 287 -0.91 -5.63 7.75
C PHE A 287 -1.91 -5.84 8.89
N MET A 288 -3.18 -5.96 8.52
CA MET A 288 -4.25 -6.31 9.45
C MET A 288 -4.22 -7.80 9.75
N LEU A 289 -4.59 -8.16 10.97
CA LEU A 289 -4.73 -9.55 11.41
C LEU A 289 -6.21 -9.92 11.51
N SER A 290 -6.60 -11.11 11.09
CA SER A 290 -7.96 -11.59 11.31
C SER A 290 -8.22 -11.87 12.80
N GLU A 291 -9.48 -12.15 13.16
CA GLU A 291 -9.83 -12.56 14.53
C GLU A 291 -9.04 -13.78 15.02
N ASN A 292 -8.66 -14.66 14.09
CA ASN A 292 -7.85 -15.85 14.36
C ASN A 292 -6.34 -15.61 14.18
N MET A 293 -5.89 -14.36 14.21
CA MET A 293 -4.49 -13.96 14.07
C MET A 293 -3.84 -14.37 12.74
N ASN A 294 -4.60 -14.46 11.65
CA ASN A 294 -4.03 -14.70 10.32
C ASN A 294 -3.74 -13.38 9.60
N LEU A 295 -2.67 -13.34 8.79
CA LEU A 295 -2.29 -12.17 8.00
C LEU A 295 -3.34 -11.88 6.91
N MET A 296 -3.84 -10.64 6.86
CA MET A 296 -4.82 -10.20 5.85
C MET A 296 -4.20 -9.18 4.89
N GLY A 297 -4.51 -9.33 3.59
CA GLY A 297 -4.08 -8.39 2.56
C GLY A 297 -2.64 -8.55 2.08
N TYR A 298 -1.89 -9.52 2.60
CA TYR A 298 -0.53 -9.81 2.15
C TYR A 298 -0.54 -10.63 0.84
N PRO A 299 0.07 -10.14 -0.25
CA PRO A 299 -0.06 -10.77 -1.57
C PRO A 299 0.86 -11.99 -1.77
N TRP A 300 2.03 -12.03 -1.12
CA TRP A 300 3.11 -12.94 -1.52
C TRP A 300 3.07 -14.35 -0.93
N ARG A 301 2.07 -14.69 -0.10
CA ARG A 301 1.80 -16.06 0.45
C ARG A 301 3.01 -16.81 1.03
N ASN A 302 4.14 -16.14 1.27
CA ASN A 302 5.36 -16.70 1.85
C ASN A 302 5.48 -16.46 3.35
N LEU A 303 4.61 -15.61 3.91
CA LEU A 303 4.56 -15.33 5.33
C LEU A 303 3.28 -15.90 5.92
N VAL A 304 3.42 -16.59 7.05
CA VAL A 304 2.31 -17.11 7.85
C VAL A 304 2.44 -16.55 9.26
N PHE A 305 1.38 -15.96 9.76
CA PHE A 305 1.31 -15.43 11.12
C PHE A 305 0.21 -16.14 11.90
N GLY A 306 0.43 -16.38 13.19
CA GLY A 306 -0.56 -16.98 14.08
C GLY A 306 -0.05 -17.23 15.49
N GLU A 307 -0.83 -17.94 16.29
CA GLU A 307 -0.39 -18.41 17.60
C GLU A 307 0.71 -19.47 17.46
N THR A 308 1.68 -19.45 18.38
CA THR A 308 2.77 -20.43 18.40
C THR A 308 2.50 -21.55 19.42
N SER A 309 2.83 -22.78 19.03
CA SER A 309 2.90 -23.92 19.94
C SER A 309 4.30 -24.10 20.55
N ASP A 310 5.30 -23.37 20.05
CA ASP A 310 6.66 -23.43 20.56
C ASP A 310 6.73 -22.81 21.97
N ILE A 311 7.46 -23.47 22.87
CA ILE A 311 7.78 -22.90 24.18
C ILE A 311 9.05 -22.06 24.05
N VAL A 312 8.88 -20.75 23.85
CA VAL A 312 9.97 -19.76 23.77
C VAL A 312 9.80 -18.75 24.88
N GLU A 313 10.85 -18.58 25.67
CA GLU A 313 10.91 -17.57 26.73
C GLU A 313 12.24 -16.83 26.67
N VAL A 314 12.18 -15.50 26.71
CA VAL A 314 13.34 -14.60 26.68
C VAL A 314 13.12 -13.55 27.76
N SER A 315 14.04 -13.46 28.72
CA SER A 315 14.01 -12.44 29.79
C SER A 315 12.69 -12.37 30.56
N GLY A 316 12.02 -13.51 30.78
CA GLY A 316 10.73 -13.59 31.48
C GLY A 316 9.50 -13.30 30.61
N ALA A 317 9.66 -12.97 29.33
CA ALA A 317 8.58 -12.85 28.36
C ALA A 317 8.41 -14.16 27.58
N ARG A 318 7.17 -14.67 27.55
CA ARG A 318 6.80 -15.89 26.81
C ARG A 318 6.22 -15.54 25.45
N ALA A 319 6.65 -16.25 24.41
CA ALA A 319 6.08 -16.14 23.08
C ALA A 319 4.62 -16.66 23.06
N ILE A 320 3.74 -15.90 22.44
CA ILE A 320 2.35 -16.25 22.17
C ILE A 320 2.10 -16.34 20.67
N TYR A 321 2.77 -15.51 19.87
CA TYR A 321 2.60 -15.47 18.42
C TYR A 321 3.90 -15.76 17.67
N GLU A 322 3.76 -16.22 16.43
CA GLU A 322 4.87 -16.53 15.52
C GLU A 322 4.57 -16.02 14.11
N LEU A 323 5.57 -15.39 13.51
CA LEU A 323 5.65 -15.14 12.07
C LEU A 323 6.65 -16.12 11.45
N THR A 324 6.19 -16.95 10.53
CA THR A 324 7.02 -17.89 9.76
C THR A 324 7.17 -17.42 8.32
N ASP A 325 8.42 -17.30 7.87
CA ASP A 325 8.77 -17.21 6.46
C ASP A 325 9.02 -18.60 5.90
N ILE A 326 8.11 -19.08 5.06
CA ILE A 326 8.13 -20.45 4.53
C ILE A 326 9.23 -20.68 3.49
N GLN A 327 9.79 -19.61 2.90
CA GLN A 327 10.81 -19.74 1.86
C GLN A 327 12.19 -20.00 2.47
N ASN A 328 12.56 -19.24 3.50
CA ASN A 328 13.86 -19.37 4.16
C ASN A 328 13.80 -20.15 5.49
N GLY A 329 12.60 -20.43 6.01
CA GLY A 329 12.38 -21.15 7.27
C GLY A 329 12.69 -20.32 8.51
N ARG A 330 12.77 -18.99 8.39
CA ARG A 330 12.99 -18.06 9.49
C ARG A 330 11.69 -17.83 10.26
N LYS A 331 11.80 -17.79 11.58
CA LYS A 331 10.70 -17.55 12.51
C LYS A 331 10.98 -16.33 13.37
N GLN A 332 9.96 -15.51 13.59
CA GLN A 332 9.96 -14.42 14.55
C GLN A 332 8.92 -14.70 15.62
N TYR A 333 9.27 -14.53 16.89
CA TYR A 333 8.41 -14.85 18.03
C TYR A 333 8.04 -13.58 18.80
N PHE A 334 6.74 -13.43 19.08
CA PHE A 334 6.20 -12.24 19.73
C PHE A 334 5.54 -12.62 21.07
N ASP A 335 5.69 -11.75 22.06
CA ASP A 335 5.01 -11.89 23.34
C ASP A 335 3.51 -11.53 23.25
N ARG A 336 2.82 -11.56 24.39
CA ARG A 336 1.39 -11.24 24.47
C ARG A 336 1.06 -9.79 24.10
N ASP A 337 1.99 -8.88 24.34
CA ASP A 337 1.82 -7.45 24.10
C ASP A 337 2.20 -7.07 22.66
N GLY A 338 2.74 -8.02 21.89
CA GLY A 338 3.11 -7.82 20.50
C GLY A 338 4.58 -7.46 20.28
N LYS A 339 5.43 -7.60 21.30
CA LYS A 339 6.85 -7.29 21.18
C LYS A 339 7.60 -8.48 20.59
N LEU A 340 8.47 -8.22 19.61
CA LEU A 340 9.41 -9.23 19.13
C LEU A 340 10.41 -9.58 20.22
N ILE A 341 10.50 -10.86 20.58
CA ILE A 341 11.39 -11.35 21.64
C ILE A 341 12.45 -12.33 21.14
N GLN A 342 12.29 -12.90 19.94
CA GLN A 342 13.31 -13.77 19.35
C GLN A 342 13.15 -13.89 17.83
N ILE A 343 14.26 -13.92 17.11
CA ILE A 343 14.32 -14.38 15.72
C ILE A 343 15.08 -15.71 15.70
N ARG A 344 14.58 -16.71 14.96
CA ARG A 344 15.21 -18.01 14.81
C ARG A 344 15.34 -18.38 13.32
N ASP A 345 16.50 -18.86 12.90
CA ASP A 345 16.64 -19.42 11.56
C ASP A 345 16.22 -20.90 11.48
N ARG A 346 16.23 -21.46 10.27
CA ARG A 346 15.92 -22.89 10.04
C ARG A 346 16.89 -23.87 10.71
N LEU A 347 18.07 -23.41 11.11
CA LEU A 347 19.13 -24.22 11.73
C LEU A 347 19.09 -24.12 13.27
N GLY A 348 18.20 -23.29 13.82
CA GLY A 348 18.02 -23.11 15.26
C GLY A 348 18.90 -22.01 15.88
N ASN A 349 19.65 -21.25 15.09
CA ASN A 349 20.35 -20.05 15.55
C ASN A 349 19.35 -18.97 15.96
N LYS A 350 19.70 -18.14 16.95
CA LYS A 350 18.76 -17.23 17.60
C LYS A 350 19.35 -15.83 17.81
N ILE A 351 18.54 -14.81 17.55
CA ILE A 351 18.71 -13.43 18.04
C ILE A 351 17.66 -13.23 19.14
N LYS A 352 18.04 -12.63 20.27
CA LYS A 352 17.21 -12.46 21.47
C LYS A 352 17.31 -11.06 22.03
#